data_AF-A0A382XYS3-F1
#
_entry.id   AF-A0A382XYS3-F1
#
_cell.length_a   1.000
_cell.length_b   1.000
_cell.length_c   1.000
_cell.angle_alpha   90.00
_cell.angle_beta   90.00
_cell.angle_gamma   90.00
#
_symmetry.space_group_name_H-M   'P 1'
#
loop_
_entity.id
_entity.type
_entity.pdbx_description
1 polymer ?
#
loop_
_entity_poly.entity_id
_entity_poly.type
_entity_poly.pdbx_seq_one_letter_code
_entity_poly.pdbx_strand_id
1 'polypeptide(L)' 'HIQRVFIQCSRNVSETARRLRMHRRTLQRILNKHAPKE' A
#
# COMPACT_ATOMS: atom_id res chain seq x y z
N HIS A 1 0.12 6.74 -7.55
CA HIS A 1 -1.19 6.92 -6.87
C HIS A 1 -1.23 6.24 -5.49
N ILE A 2 -0.74 5.01 -5.37
CA ILE A 2 -0.74 4.24 -4.10
C ILE A 2 -0.05 4.98 -2.94
N GLN A 3 1.15 5.53 -3.15
CA GLN A 3 1.89 6.28 -2.13
C GLN A 3 1.14 7.52 -1.61
N ARG A 4 0.42 8.25 -2.47
CA ARG A 4 -0.40 9.41 -2.08
C ARG A 4 -1.53 8.99 -1.15
N VAL A 5 -2.25 7.93 -1.51
CA VAL A 5 -3.33 7.37 -0.66
C VAL A 5 -2.76 6.78 0.62
N PHE A 6 -1.59 6.14 0.56
CA PHE A 6 -0.92 5.56 1.72
C PHE A 6 -0.51 6.62 2.76
N ILE A 7 0.02 7.76 2.32
CA ILE A 7 0.34 8.90 3.18
C ILE A 7 -0.94 9.52 3.74
N GLN A 8 -1.97 9.69 2.90
CA GLN A 8 -3.28 10.21 3.32
C GLN A 8 -3.98 9.28 4.33
N CYS A 9 -3.78 7.97 4.24
CA CYS A 9 -4.31 6.96 5.16
C CYS A 9 -3.40 6.69 6.36
N SER A 10 -2.46 7.58 6.67
CA SER A 10 -1.55 7.47 7.82
C SER A 10 -0.80 6.12 7.86
N ARG A 11 -0.31 5.67 6.71
CA ARG A 11 0.41 4.39 6.54
C ARG A 11 -0.41 3.13 6.87
N ASN A 12 -1.74 3.25 6.94
CA ASN A 12 -2.61 2.09 7.14
C ASN A 12 -2.79 1.31 5.83
N VAL A 13 -2.13 0.14 5.76
CA VAL A 13 -2.14 -0.76 4.59
C VAL A 13 -3.56 -1.28 4.31
N SER A 14 -4.34 -1.59 5.34
CA SER A 14 -5.69 -2.14 5.18
C SER A 14 -6.68 -1.11 4.62
N GLU A 15 -6.65 0.12 5.15
CA GLU A 15 -7.55 1.19 4.70
C GLU A 15 -7.17 1.68 3.30
N THR A 16 -5.86 1.79 3.03
CA THR A 16 -5.35 2.10 1.68
C THR A 16 -5.79 1.05 0.66
N ALA A 17 -5.75 -0.24 1.05
CA ALA A 17 -6.22 -1.34 0.21
C ALA A 17 -7.72 -1.27 -0.07
N ARG A 18 -8.53 -1.02 0.97
CA ARG A 18 -9.99 -0.85 0.84
C ARG A 18 -10.33 0.33 -0.08
N ARG A 19 -9.64 1.46 0.09
CA ARG A 19 -9.88 2.70 -0.68
C ARG A 19 -9.49 2.57 -2.15
N LEU A 20 -8.45 1.81 -2.45
CA LEU A 20 -8.03 1.50 -3.82
C LEU A 20 -8.72 0.25 -4.39
N ARG A 21 -9.75 -0.29 -3.70
CA ARG A 21 -10.47 -1.53 -4.06
C ARG A 21 -9.53 -2.68 -4.42
N MET A 22 -8.41 -2.78 -3.70
CA MET A 22 -7.39 -3.80 -3.90
C MET A 22 -7.25 -4.66 -2.66
N HIS A 23 -6.80 -5.90 -2.82
CA HIS A 23 -6.51 -6.74 -1.65
C HIS A 23 -5.27 -6.25 -0.92
N ARG A 24 -5.32 -6.26 0.42
CA ARG A 24 -4.18 -5.96 1.31
C ARG A 24 -2.91 -6.73 0.90
N ARG A 25 -3.04 -7.99 0.51
CA ARG A 25 -1.91 -8.84 0.06
C ARG A 25 -1.23 -8.28 -1.19
N THR A 26 -1.98 -7.77 -2.15
CA THR A 26 -1.44 -7.14 -3.36
C THR A 26 -0.70 -5.85 -3.01
N LEU A 27 -1.28 -5.01 -2.15
CA LEU A 27 -0.62 -3.80 -1.67
C LEU A 27 0.70 -4.11 -0.94
N GLN A 28 0.69 -5.08 -0.03
CA GLN A 28 1.89 -5.51 0.69
C GLN A 28 2.98 -6.00 -0.26
N ARG A 29 2.63 -6.76 -1.31
CA ARG A 29 3.60 -7.21 -2.33
C ARG A 29 4.18 -6.05 -3.12
N ILE A 30 3.37 -5.06 -3.50
CA ILE A 30 3.84 -3.87 -4.20
C ILE A 30 4.80 -3.08 -3.31
N LEU A 31 4.45 -2.88 -2.03
CA LEU A 31 5.32 -2.19 -1.07
C LEU A 31 6.64 -2.96 -0.84
N ASN A 32 6.59 -4.29 -0.70
CA ASN A 32 7.78 -5.12 -0.53
C ASN A 32 8.63 -5.20 -1.82
N LYS A 33 8.04 -5.10 -3.01
CA LYS A 33 8.77 -5.08 -4.29
C LYS A 33 9.51 -3.75 -4.50
N HIS A 34 8.96 -2.66 -3.96
CA HIS A 34 9.55 -1.33 -4.05
C HIS A 34 10.42 -0.96 -2.85
N ALA A 35 10.41 -1.75 -1.77
CA ALA A 35 11.43 -1.65 -0.74
C ALA A 35 12.76 -2.13 -1.35
N PRO A 36 13.85 -1.35 -1.25
CA PRO A 36 15.16 -1.81 -1.68
C PRO A 36 15.47 -3.08 -0.90
N LYS A 37 15.60 -4.20 -1.62
CA LYS A 37 16.19 -5.40 -1.05
C LYS A 37 17.66 -5.05 -0.81
N GLU A 38 18.08 -5.08 0.44
CA GLU A 38 19.50 -5.22 0.79
C GLU A 38 20.07 -6.48 0.12
#